data_AF-A0A3B8WWW6-F1
#
_entry.id   AF-A0A3B8WWW6-F1
#
_cell.length_a   1.000
_cell.length_b   1.000
_cell.length_c   1.000
_cell.angle_alpha   90.00
_cell.angle_beta   90.00
_cell.angle_gamma   90.00
#
_symmetry.space_group_name_H-M   'P 1'
#
loop_
_entity.id
_entity.type
_entity.pdbx_description
1 polymer ?
#
loop_
_entity_poly.entity_id
_entity_poly.type
_entity_poly.pdbx_seq_one_letter_code
_entity_poly.pdbx_strand_id
1 'polypeptide(L)' 'QGGTNPPTIVIHGTQCDQLPESYNRYLENGFRQKLDLQGCQIRLIYRQGENPFAGRKAKPTDRQLKRARRERRFRRKHYS' A
#
# COMPACT_ATOMS: atom_id res chain seq x y z
N GLN A 1 5.88 18.32 30.12
CA GLN A 1 5.93 17.21 29.16
C GLN A 1 6.50 17.78 27.86
N GLY A 2 7.74 17.42 27.53
CA GLY A 2 8.45 17.98 26.37
C GLY A 2 7.82 17.50 25.08
N GLY A 3 7.37 18.44 24.24
CA GLY A 3 6.74 18.14 22.96
C GLY A 3 7.67 17.37 22.02
N THR A 4 7.09 16.49 21.20
CA THR A 4 7.79 15.65 20.23
C THR A 4 8.46 16.53 19.17
N ASN A 5 9.69 16.97 19.44
CA ASN A 5 10.54 17.67 18.50
C ASN A 5 11.53 16.66 17.90
N PRO A 6 11.58 16.43 16.58
CA PRO A 6 10.82 17.11 15.54
C PRO A 6 9.37 16.62 15.33
N PRO A 7 8.44 17.54 14.94
CA PRO A 7 7.06 17.21 14.60
C PRO A 7 7.00 16.19 13.45
N THR A 8 6.09 15.23 13.60
CA THR A 8 5.92 14.12 12.65
C THR A 8 4.56 14.21 11.98
N ILE A 9 4.56 14.27 10.64
CA ILE A 9 3.36 14.32 9.80
C ILE A 9 3.21 12.96 9.14
N VAL A 10 2.11 12.26 9.44
CA VAL A 10 1.81 10.94 8.88
C VAL A 10 0.85 11.09 7.70
N ILE A 11 1.31 10.74 6.51
CA ILE A 11 0.54 10.80 5.27
C ILE A 11 0.07 9.39 4.92
N HIS A 12 -1.24 9.21 4.82
CA HIS A 12 -1.85 7.95 4.42
C HIS A 12 -2.18 8.00 2.93
N GLY A 13 -1.69 7.03 2.16
CA GLY A 13 -1.95 6.99 0.72
C GLY A 13 -1.46 5.71 0.07
N THR A 14 -1.89 5.50 -1.17
CA THR A 14 -1.42 4.40 -2.02
C THR A 14 -0.19 4.82 -2.80
N GLN A 15 0.79 3.92 -2.95
CA GLN A 15 2.01 4.16 -3.75
C GLN A 15 2.84 5.37 -3.31
N CYS A 16 2.75 5.78 -2.04
CA CYS A 16 3.52 6.89 -1.51
C CYS A 16 5.05 6.67 -1.62
N ASP A 17 5.50 5.41 -1.70
CA ASP A 17 6.92 5.05 -1.86
C ASP A 17 7.47 5.42 -3.25
N GLN A 18 6.58 5.65 -4.22
CA GLN A 18 6.95 6.03 -5.60
C GLN A 18 6.88 7.54 -5.83
N LEU A 19 6.60 8.33 -4.80
CA LEU A 19 6.55 9.78 -4.93
C LEU A 19 7.95 10.34 -5.24
N PRO A 20 8.09 11.21 -6.25
CA PRO A 20 9.35 11.90 -6.50
C PRO A 20 9.77 12.76 -5.31
N GLU A 21 11.07 12.88 -5.10
CA GLU A 21 11.63 13.69 -4.01
C GLU A 21 11.22 15.18 -4.09
N SER A 22 10.99 15.68 -5.32
CA SER A 22 10.45 17.03 -5.54
C SER A 22 9.07 17.23 -4.92
N TYR A 23 8.22 16.19 -4.92
CA TYR A 23 6.90 16.24 -4.33
C TYR A 23 6.97 16.15 -2.80
N ASN A 24 7.89 15.36 -2.24
CA ASN A 24 8.18 15.33 -0.81
C ASN A 24 8.53 16.74 -0.30
N ARG A 25 9.45 17.43 -0.99
CA ARG A 25 9.86 18.79 -0.65
C ARG A 25 8.72 19.81 -0.77
N TYR A 26 7.87 19.67 -1.80
CA TYR A 26 6.68 20.50 -1.95
C TYR A 26 5.74 20.36 -0.75
N LEU A 27 5.44 19.12 -0.35
CA LEU A 27 4.60 18.84 0.82
C LEU A 27 5.23 19.36 2.11
N GLU A 28 6.52 19.10 2.33
CA GLU A 28 7.24 19.61 3.50
C GLU A 28 7.14 21.13 3.62
N ASN A 29 7.43 21.86 2.54
CA ASN A 29 7.35 23.32 2.51
C ASN A 29 5.92 23.82 2.72
N GLY A 30 4.93 23.14 2.13
CA GLY A 30 3.52 23.45 2.31
C GLY A 30 3.08 23.31 3.76
N PHE A 31 3.42 22.18 4.41
CA PHE A 31 3.13 21.96 5.82
C PHE A 31 3.88 22.93 6.73
N ARG A 32 5.15 23.22 6.42
CA ARG A 32 5.97 24.18 7.16
C ARG A 32 5.33 25.56 7.21
N GLN A 33 4.82 26.04 6.08
CA GLN A 33 4.16 27.35 5.97
C GLN A 33 2.77 27.35 6.62
N LYS A 34 1.97 26.29 6.41
CA LYS A 34 0.58 26.24 6.85
C LYS A 34 0.42 25.98 8.35
N LEU A 35 1.39 25.29 8.97
CA LEU A 35 1.36 24.94 10.39
C LEU A 35 2.32 25.80 11.23
N ASP A 36 2.91 26.84 10.64
CA ASP A 36 3.88 27.74 11.28
C ASP A 36 5.07 27.01 11.94
N LEU A 37 5.53 25.94 11.30
CA LEU A 37 6.63 25.09 11.81
C LEU A 37 8.01 25.64 11.40
N GLN A 38 8.14 26.97 11.35
CA GLN A 38 9.39 27.61 10.95
C GLN A 38 10.48 27.38 12.00
N GLY A 39 11.58 26.73 11.60
CA GLY A 39 12.77 26.56 12.43
C GLY A 39 12.93 25.17 13.08
N CYS A 40 11.99 24.25 12.88
CA CYS A 40 12.15 22.85 13.27
C CYS A 40 12.28 21.93 12.04
N GLN A 41 12.95 20.80 12.21
CA GLN A 41 12.96 19.73 11.20
C GLN A 41 11.57 19.08 11.16
N ILE A 42 11.03 18.77 9.98
CA ILE A 42 9.75 18.05 9.85
C ILE A 42 10.06 16.60 9.45
N ARG A 43 9.40 15.63 10.10
CA ARG A 43 9.46 14.22 9.68
C ARG A 43 8.18 13.86 8.92
N LEU A 44 8.29 13.56 7.64
CA LEU A 44 7.20 12.98 6.85
C LEU A 44 7.27 11.45 6.92
N ILE A 45 6.19 10.81 7.35
CA ILE A 45 6.07 9.36 7.35
C ILE A 45 4.92 8.97 6.43
N TYR A 46 5.23 8.17 5.42
CA TYR A 46 4.22 7.58 4.56
C TYR A 46 3.74 6.26 5.14
N ARG A 47 2.44 6.14 5.37
CA ARG A 47 1.80 4.88 5.74
C ARG A 47 0.90 4.42 4.62
N GLN A 48 1.19 3.24 4.09
CA GLN A 48 0.27 2.52 3.25
C GLN A 48 -0.67 1.72 4.17
N GLY A 49 -1.96 1.76 3.90
CA GLY A 49 -2.90 0.91 4.61
C GLY A 49 -2.57 -0.56 4.33
N GLU A 50 -2.53 -1.40 5.36
CA GLU A 50 -2.49 -2.85 5.14
C GLU A 50 -3.75 -3.23 4.37
N ASN A 51 -3.57 -3.67 3.12
CA ASN A 51 -4.67 -4.15 2.32
C ASN A 51 -5.17 -5.48 2.94
N PRO A 52 -6.40 -5.55 3.48
CA PRO A 52 -6.90 -6.77 4.16
C PRO A 52 -7.07 -7.97 3.19
N PHE A 53 -6.91 -7.75 1.89
CA PHE A 53 -6.89 -8.77 0.85
C PHE A 53 -5.47 -9.14 0.37
N ALA A 54 -4.42 -8.42 0.81
CA ALA A 54 -3.05 -8.79 0.52
C ALA A 54 -2.76 -10.18 1.09
N GLY A 55 -2.27 -11.09 0.24
CA GLY A 55 -1.99 -12.48 0.62
C GLY A 55 -3.19 -13.43 0.64
N ARG A 56 -4.43 -12.96 0.46
CA ARG A 56 -5.58 -13.86 0.30
C ARG A 56 -5.53 -14.52 -1.08
N LYS A 57 -5.27 -15.82 -1.14
CA LYS A 57 -5.50 -16.61 -2.37
C LYS A 57 -6.99 -16.56 -2.69
N ALA A 58 -7.36 -16.01 -3.85
CA ALA A 58 -8.74 -15.98 -4.29
C ALA A 58 -9.30 -17.41 -4.30
N LYS A 59 -10.45 -17.64 -3.66
CA LYS A 59 -11.15 -18.92 -3.77
C LYS A 59 -11.52 -19.10 -5.25
N PRO A 60 -11.18 -20.24 -5.88
CA PRO A 60 -11.47 -20.44 -7.28
C PRO A 60 -12.99 -20.39 -7.50
N THR A 61 -13.41 -19.66 -8.52
CA THR A 61 -14.82 -19.52 -8.90
C THR A 61 -15.39 -20.88 -9.32
N ASP A 62 -16.69 -21.11 -9.19
CA ASP A 62 -17.36 -22.35 -9.64
C ASP A 62 -17.03 -22.72 -11.08
N ARG A 63 -16.88 -21.73 -11.96
CA ARG A 63 -16.47 -21.93 -13.36
C ARG A 63 -15.06 -22.52 -13.45
N GLN A 64 -14.12 -22.01 -12.67
CA GLN A 64 -12.74 -22.49 -12.61
C GLN A 64 -12.69 -23.91 -12.02
N LEU A 65 -13.48 -24.19 -10.99
CA LEU A 65 -13.63 -25.53 -10.41
C LEU A 65 -14.21 -26.53 -11.41
N LYS A 66 -15.27 -26.16 -12.15
CA LYS A 66 -15.86 -27.02 -13.20
C LYS A 66 -14.87 -27.31 -14.32
N ARG A 67 -14.11 -26.29 -14.76
CA ARG A 67 -13.06 -26.45 -15.78
C ARG A 67 -11.94 -27.38 -15.30
N ALA A 68 -11.40 -27.16 -14.11
CA ALA A 68 -10.36 -28.01 -13.53
C ALA A 68 -10.82 -29.47 -13.34
N ARG A 69 -12.08 -29.70 -12.93
CA ARG A 69 -12.68 -31.04 -12.83
C ARG A 69 -12.76 -31.72 -14.20
N ARG A 70 -13.14 -31.00 -15.25
CA ARG A 70 -13.22 -31.53 -16.61
C ARG A 70 -11.83 -31.89 -17.15
N GLU A 71 -10.85 -31.01 -16.99
CA GLU A 71 -9.46 -31.24 -17.40
C GLU A 71 -8.85 -32.46 -16.70
N ARG A 72 -9.08 -32.63 -15.38
CA ARG A 72 -8.64 -33.82 -14.64
C ARG A 72 -9.25 -35.11 -15.17
N ARG A 73 -10.56 -35.10 -15.49
CA ARG A 73 -11.26 -36.27 -16.05
C ARG A 73 -10.71 -36.64 -17.44
N PHE A 74 -10.48 -35.64 -18.29
CA PHE A 74 -9.92 -35.84 -19.62
C PHE A 74 -8.51 -36.43 -19.53
N ARG A 75 -7.64 -35.83 -18.70
CA ARG A 75 -6.27 -36.33 -18.50
C ARG A 75 -6.27 -37.77 -17.98
N ARG A 76 -7.12 -38.12 -17.01
CA ARG A 76 -7.21 -39.50 -16.51
C ARG A 76 -7.62 -40.52 -17.59
N LYS A 77 -8.47 -40.13 -18.54
CA LYS A 77 -8.94 -41.01 -19.63
C LYS A 77 -7.91 -41.18 -20.74
N HIS A 78 -7.08 -40.16 -20.99
CA HIS A 78 -6.10 -40.17 -22.08
C HIS A 78 -4.74 -40.76 -21.72
N TYR A 79 -4.43 -40.87 -20.42
CA TYR A 79 -3.15 -41.41 -19.93
C TYR A 79 -3.33 -42.71 -19.11
N SER A 80 -4.45 -43.41 -19.30
CA SER A 80 -4.71 -44.76 -18.76
C SER A 80 -4.73 -45.78 -19.89
#